data_AF-A0A5P9D6S8-F1
#
_entry.id   AF-A0A5P9D6S8-F1
#
_cell.length_a   1.000
_cell.length_b   1.000
_cell.length_c   1.000
_cell.angle_alpha   90.00
_cell.angle_beta   90.00
_cell.angle_gamma   90.00
#
_symmetry.space_group_name_H-M   'P 1'
#
loop_
_entity.id
_entity.type
_entity.pdbx_description
1 polymer ?
#
loop_
_entity_poly.entity_id
_entity_poly.type
_entity_poly.pdbx_seq_one_letter_code
_entity_poly.pdbx_strand_id
1 'polypeptide(L)' 'MERGRVLEEDTMPGFGMTDLDERLCAKGGGDLRKQIANDLAKKASLIELKMKNGLNREEFQQAKVIHKALVAACDVISRY' A
#
# COMPACT_ATOMS: atom_id res chain seq x y z
N MET A 1 5.19 -12.26 -46.98
CA MET A 1 4.83 -11.03 -46.25
C MET A 1 4.09 -11.46 -44.99
N GLU A 2 4.82 -11.61 -43.90
CA GLU A 2 4.29 -12.11 -42.62
C GLU A 2 3.44 -11.06 -41.91
N ARG A 3 2.30 -11.49 -41.39
CA ARG A 3 1.37 -10.69 -40.58
C ARG A 3 1.81 -10.75 -39.12
N GLY A 4 2.53 -9.75 -38.63
CA GLY A 4 2.72 -9.54 -37.21
C GLY A 4 1.51 -8.81 -36.62
N ARG A 5 0.52 -9.54 -36.11
CA ARG A 5 -0.45 -8.96 -35.17
C ARG A 5 0.27 -8.73 -33.86
N VAL A 6 0.57 -7.48 -33.54
CA VAL A 6 0.85 -7.06 -32.17
C VAL A 6 -0.46 -7.26 -31.42
N LEU A 7 -0.54 -8.33 -30.63
CA LEU A 7 -1.55 -8.45 -29.59
C LEU A 7 -1.16 -7.42 -28.54
N GLU A 8 -1.74 -6.23 -28.62
CA GLU A 8 -1.86 -5.40 -27.43
C GLU A 8 -2.72 -6.21 -26.46
N GLU A 9 -2.08 -6.81 -25.46
CA GLU A 9 -2.75 -7.38 -24.31
C GLU A 9 -3.46 -6.22 -23.61
N ASP A 10 -4.69 -5.94 -24.05
CA ASP A 10 -5.69 -5.32 -23.23
C ASP A 10 -5.76 -6.15 -21.94
N THR A 11 -5.05 -5.70 -20.91
CA THR A 11 -5.21 -6.16 -19.54
C THR A 11 -6.65 -5.90 -19.15
N MET A 12 -7.52 -6.86 -19.47
CA MET A 12 -8.87 -6.95 -18.95
C MET A 12 -8.74 -6.93 -17.43
N PRO A 13 -9.42 -6.02 -16.70
CA PRO A 13 -9.35 -6.01 -15.26
C PRO A 13 -9.85 -7.35 -14.73
N GLY A 14 -8.94 -8.10 -14.11
CA GLY A 14 -9.24 -9.41 -13.57
C GLY A 14 -10.32 -9.27 -12.50
N PHE A 15 -11.36 -10.10 -12.56
CA PHE A 15 -12.42 -10.11 -11.55
C PHE A 15 -11.79 -10.30 -10.16
N GLY A 16 -11.81 -9.26 -9.33
CA GLY A 16 -11.13 -9.24 -8.01
C GLY A 16 -9.96 -8.26 -7.88
N MET A 17 -9.55 -7.58 -8.95
CA MET A 17 -8.64 -6.43 -8.86
C MET A 17 -9.42 -5.16 -8.48
N THR A 18 -8.86 -4.41 -7.55
CA THR A 18 -9.29 -3.05 -7.21
C THR A 18 -8.55 -2.03 -8.06
N ASP A 19 -9.08 -0.81 -8.16
CA ASP A 19 -8.40 0.33 -8.81
C ASP A 19 -6.98 0.57 -8.26
N LEU A 20 -6.74 0.22 -6.99
CA LEU A 20 -5.40 0.29 -6.41
C LEU A 20 -4.48 -0.75 -7.04
N ASP A 21 -4.94 -1.99 -7.18
CA ASP A 21 -4.16 -3.11 -7.73
C ASP A 21 -3.75 -2.82 -9.18
N GLU A 22 -4.69 -2.29 -9.98
CA GLU A 22 -4.40 -1.86 -11.35
C GLU A 22 -3.28 -0.80 -11.40
N ARG A 23 -3.33 0.19 -10.51
CA ARG A 23 -2.33 1.26 -10.43
C ARG A 23 -0.97 0.77 -9.94
N LEU A 24 -0.92 -0.22 -9.04
CA LEU A 24 0.32 -0.80 -8.55
C LEU A 24 0.98 -1.72 -9.59
N CYS A 25 0.19 -2.38 -10.44
CA CYS A 25 0.67 -3.23 -11.53
C CYS A 25 1.02 -2.46 -12.81
N ALA A 26 0.50 -1.24 -13.00
CA ALA A 26 0.78 -0.41 -14.16
C ALA A 26 2.26 0.03 -14.27
N LYS A 27 2.66 0.50 -15.46
CA LYS A 27 3.98 1.08 -15.70
C LYS A 27 4.19 2.32 -14.80
N GLY A 28 5.16 2.27 -13.89
CA GLY A 28 5.36 3.29 -12.86
C GLY A 28 4.79 2.93 -11.48
N GLY A 29 4.07 1.81 -11.36
CA GLY A 29 3.53 1.31 -10.10
C GLY A 29 4.60 0.92 -9.07
N GLY A 30 5.84 0.67 -9.50
CA GLY A 30 6.99 0.48 -8.61
C GLY A 30 7.32 1.72 -7.76
N ASP A 31 7.26 2.92 -8.35
CA ASP A 31 7.50 4.16 -7.61
C ASP A 31 6.30 4.52 -6.72
N LEU A 32 5.08 4.25 -7.20
CA LEU A 32 3.87 4.39 -6.40
C LEU A 32 3.87 3.46 -5.18
N ARG A 33 4.28 2.18 -5.34
CA ARG A 33 4.48 1.24 -4.23
C ARG A 33 5.44 1.80 -3.19
N LYS A 34 6.61 2.28 -3.62
CA LYS A 34 7.61 2.89 -2.72
C LYS A 34 7.05 4.11 -2.00
N GLN A 35 6.33 4.98 -2.70
CA GLN A 35 5.72 6.16 -2.11
C GLN A 35 4.69 5.78 -1.03
N ILE A 36 3.76 4.88 -1.35
CA ILE A 36 2.72 4.42 -0.42
C ILE A 36 3.36 3.72 0.79
N ALA A 37 4.33 2.83 0.57
CA ALA A 37 5.04 2.16 1.66
C ALA A 37 5.76 3.17 2.58
N ASN A 38 6.45 4.17 2.01
CA ASN A 38 7.11 5.22 2.80
C ASN A 38 6.10 6.05 3.60
N ASP A 39 4.96 6.42 3.02
CA ASP A 39 3.93 7.20 3.70
C ASP A 39 3.28 6.41 4.85
N LEU A 40 3.01 5.11 4.63
CA LEU A 40 2.49 4.21 5.66
C LEU A 40 3.50 4.02 6.81
N ALA A 41 4.78 3.77 6.48
CA ALA A 41 5.85 3.64 7.47
C ALA A 41 6.03 4.93 8.28
N LYS A 42 6.05 6.10 7.62
CA LYS A 42 6.15 7.40 8.29
C LYS A 42 5.00 7.62 9.26
N LYS A 43 3.75 7.31 8.86
CA LYS A 43 2.58 7.41 9.73
C LYS A 43 2.66 6.44 10.91
N ALA A 44 3.12 5.20 10.68
CA ALA A 44 3.31 4.22 11.76
C ALA A 44 4.31 4.74 12.80
N SER A 45 5.47 5.25 12.37
CA SER A 45 6.48 5.82 13.26
C SER A 45 5.96 7.02 14.07
N LEU A 46 5.10 7.87 13.49
CA LEU A 46 4.47 8.98 14.20
C LEU A 46 3.52 8.50 15.29
N ILE A 47 2.75 7.44 15.03
CA ILE A 47 1.86 6.85 16.04
C ILE A 47 2.67 6.17 17.14
N GLU A 48 3.74 5.45 16.78
CA GLU A 48 4.65 4.82 17.75
C GLU A 48 5.28 5.87 18.67
N LEU A 49 5.71 7.02 18.13
CA LEU A 49 6.23 8.13 18.92
C LEU A 49 5.18 8.70 19.87
N LYS A 50 3.92 8.87 19.42
CA LYS A 50 2.82 9.29 20.30
C LYS A 50 2.61 8.31 21.45
N MET A 51 2.63 7.00 21.16
CA MET A 51 2.51 5.97 22.18
C MET A 51 3.64 6.04 23.23
N LYS A 52 4.86 6.37 22.82
CA LYS A 52 6.03 6.56 23.72
C LYS A 52 5.93 7.84 24.56
N ASN A 53 5.25 8.87 24.08
CA ASN A 53 5.14 10.17 24.74
C ASN A 53 4.07 10.24 25.85
N GLY A 54 3.43 9.13 26.19
CA GLY A 54 2.50 9.05 27.32
C GLY A 54 1.06 9.42 26.96
N LEU A 55 0.41 8.57 26.17
CA LEU A 55 -1.03 8.64 25.91
C LEU A 55 -1.83 8.14 27.11
N ASN A 56 -3.08 8.61 27.24
CA ASN A 56 -4.01 7.99 28.18
C ASN A 56 -4.40 6.56 27.70
N ARG A 57 -5.06 5.79 28.56
CA ARG A 57 -5.37 4.37 28.27
C ARG A 57 -6.20 4.18 27.00
N GLU A 58 -7.19 5.04 26.75
CA GLU A 58 -8.08 4.93 25.59
C GLU A 58 -7.33 5.28 24.31
N GLU A 59 -6.63 6.42 24.32
CA GLU A 59 -5.78 6.87 23.23
C GLU A 59 -4.70 5.86 22.89
N PHE A 60 -4.08 5.22 23.90
CA PHE A 60 -3.07 4.20 23.69
C PHE A 60 -3.65 2.97 22.97
N GLN A 61 -4.86 2.52 23.36
CA GLN A 61 -5.50 1.39 22.67
C GLN A 61 -5.86 1.73 21.23
N GLN A 62 -6.41 2.92 20.99
CA GLN A 62 -6.69 3.39 19.63
C GLN A 62 -5.41 3.49 18.80
N ALA A 63 -4.35 4.11 19.35
CA ALA A 63 -3.05 4.22 18.70
C ALA A 63 -2.46 2.84 18.38
N LYS A 64 -2.59 1.86 19.28
CA LYS A 64 -2.12 0.50 19.06
C LYS A 64 -2.84 -0.19 17.90
N VAL A 65 -4.17 -0.02 17.79
CA VAL A 65 -4.96 -0.56 16.66
C VAL A 65 -4.52 0.09 15.35
N ILE A 66 -4.43 1.42 15.33
CA ILE A 66 -4.02 2.19 14.14
C ILE A 66 -2.60 1.80 13.70
N HIS A 67 -1.66 1.73 14.65
CA HIS A 67 -0.28 1.33 14.37
C HIS A 67 -0.22 -0.06 13.71
N LYS A 68 -0.94 -1.05 14.27
CA LYS A 68 -1.01 -2.39 13.68
C LYS A 68 -1.58 -2.39 12.27
N ALA A 69 -2.65 -1.62 12.03
CA ALA A 69 -3.26 -1.51 10.71
C ALA A 69 -2.31 -0.88 9.69
N LEU A 70 -1.57 0.17 10.08
CA LEU A 70 -0.58 0.82 9.20
C LEU A 70 0.58 -0.11 8.85
N VAL A 71 1.09 -0.87 9.82
CA VAL A 71 2.16 -1.85 9.59
C VAL A 71 1.67 -2.96 8.66
N ALA A 72 0.46 -3.49 8.88
CA ALA A 72 -0.12 -4.52 8.02
C ALA A 72 -0.34 -4.01 6.59
N ALA A 73 -0.85 -2.79 6.41
CA ALA A 73 -1.01 -2.17 5.10
C ALA A 73 0.35 -1.97 4.40
N CYS A 74 1.38 -1.55 5.13
CA CYS A 74 2.72 -1.37 4.58
C CYS A 74 3.31 -2.70 4.09
N ASP A 75 3.10 -3.77 4.84
CA ASP A 75 3.53 -5.12 4.48
C ASP A 75 2.81 -5.64 3.22
N VAL A 76 1.48 -5.43 3.11
CA VAL A 76 0.71 -5.76 1.91
C VAL A 76 1.26 -5.06 0.67
N ILE A 77 1.51 -3.75 0.76
CA ILE A 77 2.04 -2.96 -0.37
C ILE A 77 3.48 -3.36 -0.72
N SER A 78 4.28 -3.77 0.26
CA SER A 78 5.68 -4.18 0.03
C SER A 78 5.81 -5.56 -0.62
N ARG A 79 4.76 -6.40 -0.52
CA ARG A 79 4.70 -7.74 -1.12
C ARG A 79 4.06 -7.75 -2.52
N TYR A 80 3.34 -6.69 -2.87
CA TYR A 80 2.81 -6.42 -4.21
C TYR A 80 3.96 -6.20 -5.19
#